data_AF-A6QAF9-F1
#
_entry.id   AF-A6QAF9-F1
#
_cell.length_a   1.000
_cell.length_b   1.000
_cell.length_c   1.000
_cell.angle_alpha   90.00
_cell.angle_beta   90.00
_cell.angle_gamma   90.00
#
_symmetry.space_group_name_H-M   'P 1'
#
loop_
_entity.id
_entity.type
_entity.pdbx_description
1 polymer ?
#
loop_
_entity_poly.entity_id
_entity_poly.type
_entity_poly.pdbx_seq_one_letter_code
_entity_poly.pdbx_strand_id
1 'polypeptide(L)'
;MRYLHAFMKERGYRSALIVTDPPHSRRFSLLNTIMGDKTITLHFAGSGVKWWDREHYYRNETARKYAMIEVLKIPYNLYKVYIK
;
A
#
# COMPACT_ATOMS: atom_id res chain seq x y z
N MET A 1 6.75 -0.96 6.55
CA MET A 1 6.74 0.44 7.01
C MET A 1 7.92 0.79 7.89
N ARG A 2 8.27 0.02 8.92
CA ARG A 2 9.39 0.33 9.85
C ARG A 2 10.70 0.77 9.16
N TYR A 3 11.16 0.03 8.15
CA TYR A 3 12.38 0.39 7.41
C TYR A 3 12.28 1.76 6.73
N LEU A 4 11.20 2.00 5.96
CA LEU A 4 11.00 3.28 5.26
C LEU A 4 10.95 4.45 6.25
N HIS A 5 10.23 4.31 7.35
CA HIS A 5 10.16 5.37 8.36
C HIS A 5 11.52 5.62 9.02
N ALA A 6 12.28 4.58 9.34
CA ALA A 6 13.64 4.73 9.90
C ALA A 6 14.57 5.44 8.91
N PHE A 7 14.57 5.02 7.65
CA PHE A 7 15.33 5.65 6.58
C PHE A 7 14.97 7.14 6.41
N MET A 8 13.67 7.46 6.42
CA MET A 8 13.22 8.85 6.31
C MET A 8 13.65 9.69 7.51
N LYS A 9 13.54 9.16 8.73
CA LYS A 9 14.01 9.86 9.94
C LYS A 9 15.50 10.13 9.93
N GLU A 10 16.31 9.13 9.58
CA GLU A 10 17.77 9.25 9.49
C GLU A 10 18.18 10.36 8.50
N ARG A 11 17.40 10.53 7.42
CA ARG A 11 17.63 11.54 6.39
C ARG A 11 16.92 12.88 6.65
N GLY A 12 16.20 13.01 7.76
CA GLY A 12 15.42 14.21 8.09
C GLY A 12 14.21 14.46 7.18
N TYR A 13 13.76 13.46 6.41
CA TYR A 13 12.59 13.57 5.55
C TYR A 13 11.29 13.52 6.35
N ARG A 14 10.38 14.46 6.06
CA ARG A 14 9.09 14.58 6.74
C ARG A 14 7.91 14.06 5.93
N SER A 15 8.04 14.00 4.61
CA SER A 15 6.99 13.49 3.74
C SER A 15 7.53 12.75 2.52
N ALA A 16 6.71 11.86 1.96
CA ALA A 16 7.01 11.16 0.71
C ALA A 16 5.72 10.86 -0.07
N LEU A 17 5.85 10.86 -1.40
CA LEU A 17 4.83 10.37 -2.33
C LEU A 17 5.22 8.97 -2.81
N ILE A 18 4.33 8.01 -2.61
CA ILE A 18 4.50 6.62 -3.03
C ILE A 18 3.54 6.36 -4.18
N VAL A 19 4.10 6.15 -5.37
CA VAL A 19 3.36 5.80 -6.59
C VAL A 19 3.56 4.31 -6.87
N THR A 20 2.46 3.57 -6.96
CA THR A 20 2.48 2.11 -7.17
C THR A 20 1.14 1.64 -7.73
N ASP A 21 1.01 0.36 -8.07
CA ASP A 21 -0.23 -0.16 -8.64
C ASP A 21 -1.43 0.09 -7.72
N PRO A 22 -2.62 0.40 -8.26
CA PRO A 22 -3.76 0.83 -7.44
C PRO A 22 -4.20 -0.16 -6.33
N PRO A 23 -4.19 -1.49 -6.54
CA PRO A 23 -4.43 -2.44 -5.46
C PRO A 23 -3.39 -2.35 -4.33
N HIS A 24 -2.14 -2.16 -4.72
CA HIS A 24 -0.99 -2.12 -3.82
C HIS A 24 -0.97 -0.84 -2.99
N SER A 25 -1.26 0.30 -3.62
CA SER A 25 -1.33 1.61 -2.95
C SER A 25 -2.40 1.61 -1.86
N ARG A 26 -3.56 0.99 -2.12
CA ARG A 26 -4.64 0.84 -1.13
C ARG A 26 -4.19 0.04 0.10
N ARG A 27 -3.52 -1.10 -0.09
CA ARG A 27 -3.02 -1.90 1.04
C ARG A 27 -1.95 -1.15 1.83
N PHE A 28 -1.03 -0.48 1.16
CA PHE A 28 0.01 0.31 1.83
C PHE A 28 -0.57 1.49 2.62
N SER A 29 -1.57 2.17 2.07
CA SER A 29 -2.30 3.20 2.80
C SER A 29 -2.96 2.64 4.05
N LEU A 30 -3.62 1.48 3.97
CA LEU A 30 -4.23 0.83 5.14
C LEU A 30 -3.19 0.49 6.21
N LEU A 31 -2.08 -0.14 5.81
CA LEU A 31 -1.00 -0.49 6.74
C LEU A 31 -0.33 0.75 7.36
N ASN A 32 -0.23 1.84 6.61
CA ASN A 32 0.26 3.12 7.13
C ASN A 32 -0.70 3.71 8.17
N THR A 33 -2.01 3.61 7.97
CA THR A 33 -2.99 4.07 8.97
C THR A 33 -2.87 3.29 10.28
N ILE A 34 -2.58 1.99 10.22
CA ILE A 34 -2.51 1.12 11.40
C ILE A 34 -1.15 1.26 12.13
N MET A 35 -0.04 1.37 11.39
CA MET A 35 1.32 1.26 11.95
C MET A 35 2.28 2.38 11.56
N GLY A 36 1.81 3.37 10.81
CA GLY A 36 2.64 4.46 10.35
C GLY A 36 3.11 5.32 11.51
N ASP A 37 4.35 5.80 11.42
CA ASP A 37 4.80 6.87 12.29
C ASP A 37 4.05 8.16 11.95
N LYS A 38 3.35 8.73 12.94
CA LYS A 38 2.57 9.96 12.78
C LYS A 38 3.44 11.20 12.52
N THR A 39 4.74 11.13 12.76
CA THR A 39 5.69 12.21 12.49
C THR A 39 6.09 12.31 11.01
N ILE A 40 5.76 11.30 10.19
CA ILE A 40 6.06 11.25 8.76
C ILE A 40 4.76 11.17 7.96
N THR A 41 4.60 12.05 6.98
CA THR A 41 3.43 12.06 6.10
C THR A 41 3.69 11.27 4.82
N LEU A 42 2.99 10.14 4.65
CA LEU A 42 3.05 9.36 3.41
C LEU A 42 1.79 9.59 2.58
N HIS A 43 1.98 10.03 1.33
CA HIS A 43 0.93 10.14 0.33
C HIS A 43 1.00 8.94 -0.60
N PHE A 44 -0.14 8.30 -0.87
CA PHE A 44 -0.22 7.14 -1.75
C PHE A 44 -1.01 7.48 -3.00
N ALA A 45 -0.42 7.22 -4.17
CA ALA A 45 -1.08 7.38 -5.46
C ALA A 45 -1.02 6.06 -6.24
N GLY A 46 -2.15 5.70 -6.87
CA GLY A 46 -2.20 4.60 -7.83
C GLY A 46 -1.59 5.01 -9.16
N SER A 47 -0.76 4.15 -9.75
CA SER A 47 -0.33 4.31 -11.14
C SER A 47 -1.54 4.18 -12.08
N GLY A 48 -1.60 5.02 -13.11
CA GLY A 48 -2.67 5.02 -14.12
C GLY A 48 -2.54 3.88 -15.13
N VAL A 49 -2.51 2.63 -14.64
CA VAL A 49 -2.31 1.45 -15.49
C VAL A 49 -3.59 1.09 -16.25
N LYS A 50 -3.45 0.82 -17.56
CA LYS A 50 -4.58 0.57 -18.48
C LYS A 50 -5.46 -0.63 -18.09
N TRP A 51 -4.89 -1.61 -17.38
CA TRP A 51 -5.62 -2.80 -16.96
C TRP A 51 -6.48 -2.58 -15.73
N TRP A 52 -6.31 -1.47 -15.01
CA TRP A 52 -7.04 -1.19 -13.78
C TRP A 52 -8.16 -0.18 -13.99
N ASP A 53 -9.40 -0.67 -13.94
CA ASP A 53 -10.60 0.13 -13.75
C ASP A 53 -11.13 -0.13 -12.35
N ARG A 54 -11.23 0.88 -11.48
CA ARG A 54 -11.67 0.71 -10.09
C ARG A 54 -13.11 0.20 -9.99
N GLU A 55 -13.99 0.61 -10.90
CA GLU A 55 -15.41 0.28 -10.86
C GLU A 55 -15.68 -1.07 -11.52
N HIS A 56 -14.89 -1.41 -12.55
CA HIS A 56 -15.08 -2.62 -13.34
C HIS A 56 -13.87 -3.57 -13.33
N TYR A 57 -13.05 -3.54 -12.26
CA TYR A 57 -11.81 -4.34 -12.17
C TYR A 57 -12.05 -5.84 -12.40
N TYR A 58 -13.23 -6.35 -12.06
CA TYR A 58 -13.59 -7.75 -12.23
C TYR A 58 -13.75 -8.18 -13.69
N ARG A 59 -13.91 -7.24 -14.63
CA ARG A 59 -14.02 -7.50 -16.08
C ARG A 59 -12.65 -7.78 -16.72
N ASN A 60 -11.57 -7.26 -16.14
CA ASN A 60 -10.22 -7.50 -16.62
C ASN A 60 -9.57 -8.65 -15.81
N GLU A 61 -9.08 -9.68 -16.50
CA GLU A 61 -8.52 -10.87 -15.83
C GLU A 61 -7.31 -10.53 -14.94
N THR A 62 -6.42 -9.66 -15.43
CA THR A 62 -5.23 -9.20 -14.68
C THR A 62 -5.66 -8.44 -13.44
N ALA A 63 -6.57 -7.47 -13.56
CA ALA A 63 -7.05 -6.68 -12.43
C ALA A 63 -7.74 -7.55 -11.38
N ARG A 64 -8.55 -8.52 -11.81
CA ARG A 64 -9.21 -9.48 -10.91
C ARG A 64 -8.20 -10.32 -10.14
N LYS A 65 -7.20 -10.90 -10.82
CA LYS A 65 -6.12 -11.68 -10.16
C LYS A 65 -5.36 -10.84 -9.14
N TYR A 66 -4.99 -9.62 -9.50
CA TYR A 66 -4.30 -8.69 -8.60
C TYR A 66 -5.15 -8.32 -7.39
N ALA A 67 -6.42 -8.00 -7.58
CA ALA A 67 -7.33 -7.68 -6.49
C ALA A 67 -7.46 -8.86 -5.51
N MET A 68 -7.64 -10.09 -6.01
CA MET A 68 -7.72 -11.29 -5.18
C MET A 68 -6.43 -11.54 -4.39
N ILE A 69 -5.27 -11.46 -5.05
CA ILE A 69 -3.98 -11.64 -4.40
C ILE A 69 -3.77 -10.59 -3.30
N GLU A 70 -4.11 -9.33 -3.55
CA GLU A 70 -3.96 -8.28 -2.55
C GLU A 70 -4.93 -8.45 -1.37
N VAL A 71 -6.16 -8.94 -1.61
CA VAL A 71 -7.10 -9.30 -0.53
C VAL A 71 -6.49 -10.38 0.38
N LEU A 72 -5.86 -11.42 -0.18
CA LEU A 72 -5.19 -12.47 0.60
C LEU A 72 -3.95 -11.96 1.36
N LYS A 73 -3.25 -10.96 0.80
CA LYS A 73 -2.08 -10.35 1.45
C LYS A 73 -2.44 -9.45 2.62
N ILE A 74 -3.66 -8.90 2.67
CA ILE A 74 -4.10 -8.06 3.80
C ILE A 74 -4.08 -8.84 5.13
N PRO A 75 -4.78 -9.97 5.30
CA PRO A 75 -4.77 -10.73 6.54
C PRO A 75 -3.39 -11.30 6.84
N TYR A 76 -2.63 -11.74 5.82
CA TYR A 76 -1.24 -12.18 6.02
C TYR A 76 -0.36 -11.07 6.60
N ASN A 77 -0.43 -9.87 6.03
CA ASN A 77 0.35 -8.73 6.53
C ASN A 77 -0.13 -8.28 7.91
N LEU A 78 -1.43 -8.29 8.19
CA LEU A 78 -1.97 -8.00 9.53
C LEU A 78 -1.51 -9.04 10.55
N TYR A 79 -1.62 -10.33 10.24
CA TYR A 79 -1.13 -11.42 11.10
C TYR A 79 0.36 -11.26 11.41
N LYS A 80 1.18 -11.03 10.37
CA LYS A 80 2.63 -10.81 10.51
C LYS A 80 2.99 -9.58 11.35
N VAL A 81 2.08 -8.61 11.41
CA VAL A 81 2.20 -7.39 12.20
C VAL A 81 1.76 -7.59 13.65
N TYR A 82 0.70 -8.36 13.90
CA TYR A 82 0.11 -8.56 15.22
C TYR A 82 0.75 -9.69 16.03
N ILE A 83 1.30 -10.72 15.38
CA ILE A 83 1.88 -11.91 16.03
C ILE A 83 3.43 -11.85 16.00
N LYS A 84 3.99 -10.64 15.98
CA LYS A 84 5.43 -10.44 16.12
C LYS A 84 5.77 -9.27 17.03
#